data_AF-A0A840PQ17-F1
#
_entry.id   AF-A0A840PQ17-F1
#
_cell.length_a   1.000
_cell.length_b   1.000
_cell.length_c   1.000
_cell.angle_alpha   90.00
_cell.angle_beta   90.00
_cell.angle_gamma   90.00
#
_symmetry.space_group_name_H-M   'P 1'
#
loop_
_entity.id
_entity.type
_entity.pdbx_description
1 polymer ?
#
loop_
_entity_poly.entity_id
_entity_poly.type
_entity_poly.pdbx_seq_one_letter_code
_entity_poly.pdbx_strand_id
1 'polypeptide(L)'
;MSKKKKKKRTLISPGMKLFLIILLIPASIIIYSIAYLAWEDLKSLSLFNSNETTEIEKIQEDFDLKIPAEYIPIYMKAGEQYNVPWTLLAAHHRVETRFSTMNTLISPVGAEGHMQFMPCTFVGWSHPTCDGLGKGNIPESEKTDPKVIEKYGGYGVDANGDGVADPFDIEDAIFSAANFLSQAGVREGKMEKAIYHYNHSNDYVKKILYYYEQYERVSPLLEKEVITATNSNSS
;
A
#
# COMPACT_ATOMS: atom_id res chain seq x y z
N MET A 1 -57.99 -36.60 32.71
CA MET A 1 -56.72 -35.97 33.17
C MET A 1 -56.20 -35.00 32.12
N SER A 2 -56.35 -33.68 32.32
CA SER A 2 -55.79 -32.67 31.42
C SER A 2 -54.53 -32.06 32.04
N LYS A 3 -53.37 -32.28 31.40
CA LYS A 3 -52.08 -31.70 31.84
C LYS A 3 -52.05 -30.21 31.45
N LYS A 4 -52.23 -29.31 32.42
CA LYS A 4 -51.95 -27.87 32.27
C LYS A 4 -50.47 -27.68 31.92
N LYS A 5 -50.16 -27.22 30.69
CA LYS A 5 -48.83 -26.74 30.31
C LYS A 5 -48.48 -25.50 31.14
N LYS A 6 -47.46 -25.58 32.00
CA LYS A 6 -46.88 -24.42 32.69
C LYS A 6 -46.26 -23.48 31.65
N LYS A 7 -46.83 -22.28 31.49
CA LYS A 7 -46.27 -21.20 30.65
C LYS A 7 -45.00 -20.69 31.35
N LYS A 8 -43.81 -20.92 30.75
CA LYS A 8 -42.54 -20.37 31.25
C LYS A 8 -42.67 -18.84 31.28
N ARG A 9 -42.65 -18.25 32.48
CA ARG A 9 -42.57 -16.79 32.64
C ARG A 9 -41.16 -16.36 32.22
N THR A 10 -41.06 -15.57 31.16
CA THR A 10 -39.81 -14.93 30.79
C THR A 10 -39.48 -13.87 31.84
N LEU A 11 -38.28 -13.93 32.42
CA LEU A 11 -37.85 -13.04 33.52
C LEU A 11 -37.81 -11.55 33.15
N ILE A 12 -37.84 -11.20 31.87
CA ILE A 12 -37.57 -9.85 31.38
C ILE A 12 -38.75 -9.38 30.50
N SER A 13 -39.29 -8.20 30.80
CA SER A 13 -40.43 -7.64 30.07
C SER A 13 -40.06 -7.25 28.63
N PRO A 14 -41.02 -7.23 27.69
CA PRO A 14 -40.75 -6.85 26.30
C PRO A 14 -40.10 -5.47 26.15
N GLY A 15 -40.54 -4.49 26.94
CA GLY A 15 -39.93 -3.14 26.96
C GLY A 15 -38.49 -3.14 27.48
N MET A 16 -38.20 -3.94 28.51
CA MET A 16 -36.84 -4.09 29.05
C MET A 16 -35.91 -4.79 28.04
N LYS A 17 -36.43 -5.75 27.25
CA LYS A 17 -35.66 -6.36 26.14
C LYS A 17 -35.32 -5.35 25.04
N LEU A 18 -36.30 -4.53 24.64
CA LEU A 18 -36.07 -3.50 23.61
C LEU A 18 -35.07 -2.44 24.09
N PHE A 19 -35.17 -2.03 25.35
CA PHE A 19 -34.21 -1.12 25.99
C PHE A 19 -32.80 -1.71 26.04
N LEU A 20 -32.65 -2.98 26.45
CA LEU A 20 -31.36 -3.67 26.47
C LEU A 20 -30.76 -3.80 25.05
N ILE A 21 -31.57 -4.06 24.03
CA ILE A 21 -31.09 -4.13 22.63
C ILE A 21 -30.57 -2.75 22.18
N ILE A 22 -31.32 -1.68 22.47
CA ILE A 22 -30.93 -0.29 22.13
C ILE A 22 -29.65 0.12 22.87
N LEU A 23 -29.43 -0.37 24.09
CA LEU A 23 -28.21 -0.10 24.86
C LEU A 23 -27.01 -0.94 24.40
N LEU A 24 -27.22 -2.23 24.18
CA LEU A 24 -26.13 -3.19 23.97
C LEU A 24 -25.60 -3.21 22.54
N ILE A 25 -26.42 -2.90 21.52
CA ILE A 25 -25.95 -2.86 20.14
C ILE A 25 -24.90 -1.75 19.95
N PRO A 26 -25.15 -0.47 20.31
CA PRO A 26 -24.15 0.59 20.18
C PRO A 26 -22.92 0.31 21.05
N ALA A 27 -23.11 -0.21 22.26
CA ALA A 27 -22.00 -0.60 23.14
C ALA A 27 -21.13 -1.70 22.52
N SER A 28 -21.73 -2.70 21.85
CA SER A 28 -21.00 -3.76 21.16
C SER A 28 -20.22 -3.25 19.95
N ILE A 29 -20.78 -2.29 19.21
CA ILE A 29 -20.09 -1.63 18.08
C ILE A 29 -18.90 -0.83 18.62
N ILE A 30 -19.08 -0.05 19.68
CA ILE A 30 -17.99 0.73 20.31
C ILE A 30 -16.89 -0.20 20.83
N ILE A 31 -17.24 -1.28 21.52
CA ILE A 31 -16.27 -2.27 22.00
C ILE A 31 -15.53 -2.93 20.83
N TYR A 32 -16.24 -3.30 19.76
CA TYR A 32 -15.63 -3.87 18.57
C TYR A 32 -14.69 -2.87 17.89
N SER A 33 -15.10 -1.61 17.74
CA SER A 33 -14.27 -0.55 17.17
C SER A 33 -13.03 -0.29 18.02
N ILE A 34 -13.15 -0.26 19.35
CA ILE A 34 -11.99 -0.11 20.25
C ILE A 34 -11.09 -1.33 20.15
N ALA A 35 -11.63 -2.55 20.11
CA ALA A 35 -10.85 -3.77 19.96
C ALA A 35 -10.17 -3.86 18.60
N TYR A 36 -10.83 -3.39 17.53
CA TYR A 36 -10.28 -3.30 16.18
C TYR A 36 -9.14 -2.27 16.13
N LEU A 37 -9.36 -1.06 16.65
CA LEU A 37 -8.31 -0.03 16.74
C LEU A 37 -7.14 -0.50 17.59
N ALA A 38 -7.40 -1.12 18.74
CA ALA A 38 -6.35 -1.70 19.59
C ALA A 38 -5.63 -2.87 18.90
N TRP A 39 -6.30 -3.62 18.03
CA TRP A 39 -5.71 -4.70 17.24
C TRP A 39 -4.83 -4.15 16.10
N GLU A 40 -5.26 -3.08 15.43
CA GLU A 40 -4.45 -2.39 14.44
C GLU A 40 -3.23 -1.70 15.09
N ASP A 41 -3.42 -1.06 16.25
CA ASP A 41 -2.32 -0.51 17.06
C ASP A 41 -1.38 -1.64 17.55
N LEU A 42 -1.91 -2.80 17.91
CA LEU A 42 -1.09 -3.94 18.33
C LEU A 42 -0.31 -4.55 17.16
N LYS A 43 -0.88 -4.62 15.95
CA LYS A 43 -0.14 -4.98 14.74
C LYS A 43 0.97 -3.99 14.47
N SER A 44 0.71 -2.69 14.58
CA SER A 44 1.74 -1.66 14.35
C SER A 44 2.87 -1.73 15.39
N LEU A 45 2.55 -2.09 16.64
CA LEU A 45 3.52 -2.30 17.73
C LEU A 45 4.28 -3.65 17.63
N SER A 46 3.71 -4.66 16.97
CA SER A 46 4.28 -6.01 16.84
C SER A 46 5.08 -6.23 15.55
N LEU A 47 4.92 -5.39 14.53
CA LEU A 47 5.64 -5.56 13.26
C LEU A 47 7.16 -5.32 13.37
N PHE A 48 7.62 -4.69 14.46
CA PHE A 48 9.03 -4.42 14.68
C PHE A 48 9.41 -4.65 16.15
N ASN A 49 9.80 -5.88 16.48
CA ASN A 49 10.59 -6.09 17.70
C ASN A 49 11.87 -5.26 17.58
N SER A 50 12.24 -4.51 18.63
CA SER A 50 13.42 -3.63 18.61
C SER A 50 14.72 -4.34 18.22
N ASN A 51 14.83 -5.65 18.47
CA ASN A 51 15.98 -6.46 18.07
C ASN A 51 16.01 -6.76 16.56
N GLU A 52 14.86 -6.92 15.89
CA GLU A 52 14.77 -7.24 14.46
C GLU A 52 15.02 -6.00 13.60
N THR A 53 14.50 -4.84 14.01
CA THR A 53 14.85 -3.54 13.41
C THR A 53 16.36 -3.32 13.45
N THR A 54 17.03 -3.78 14.51
CA THR A 54 18.48 -3.65 14.66
C THR A 54 19.26 -4.45 13.60
N GLU A 55 18.83 -5.66 13.23
CA GLU A 55 19.52 -6.45 12.20
C GLU A 55 19.25 -5.94 10.78
N ILE A 56 18.01 -5.57 10.47
CA ILE A 56 17.65 -4.93 9.19
C ILE A 56 18.42 -3.60 9.01
N GLU A 57 18.60 -2.84 10.10
CA GLU A 57 19.39 -1.60 10.07
C GLU A 57 20.89 -1.84 9.87
N LYS A 58 21.44 -2.94 10.40
CA LYS A 58 22.85 -3.32 10.22
C LYS A 58 23.15 -3.78 8.81
N ILE A 59 22.28 -4.59 8.21
CA ILE A 59 22.43 -5.05 6.81
C ILE A 59 22.56 -3.86 5.85
N GLN A 60 21.93 -2.74 6.19
CA GLN A 60 21.89 -1.51 5.40
C GLN A 60 22.83 -0.42 5.92
N GLU A 61 23.83 -0.75 6.76
CA GLU A 61 24.68 0.25 7.42
C GLU A 61 25.43 1.17 6.45
N ASP A 62 25.81 0.63 5.29
CA ASP A 62 26.55 1.36 4.25
C ASP A 62 25.64 2.24 3.36
N PHE A 63 24.32 2.17 3.54
CA PHE A 63 23.38 2.97 2.74
C PHE A 63 23.28 4.39 3.29
N ASP A 64 23.48 5.37 2.41
CA ASP A 64 23.29 6.79 2.72
C ASP A 64 21.82 7.14 3.07
N LEU A 65 20.87 6.34 2.60
CA LEU A 65 19.49 6.32 3.03
C LEU A 65 18.98 4.88 3.00
N LYS A 66 18.71 4.36 4.19
CA LYS A 66 18.19 2.99 4.41
C LYS A 66 16.78 2.86 3.87
N ILE A 67 16.44 1.68 3.38
CA ILE A 67 15.07 1.31 3.05
C ILE A 67 14.32 1.16 4.38
N PRO A 68 13.21 1.90 4.60
CA PRO A 68 12.39 1.72 5.79
C PRO A 68 11.86 0.28 5.83
N ALA A 69 12.06 -0.37 6.98
CA ALA A 69 11.81 -1.80 7.13
C ALA A 69 10.32 -2.13 6.93
N GLU A 70 9.44 -1.20 7.29
CA GLU A 70 7.99 -1.28 7.13
C GLU A 70 7.54 -1.37 5.66
N TYR A 71 8.34 -0.89 4.72
CA TYR A 71 8.00 -0.92 3.30
C TYR A 71 8.51 -2.17 2.59
N ILE A 72 9.50 -2.87 3.14
CA ILE A 72 10.08 -4.07 2.52
C ILE A 72 9.02 -5.15 2.23
N PRO A 73 8.13 -5.52 3.18
CA PRO A 73 7.06 -6.47 2.90
C PRO A 73 6.12 -6.04 1.77
N ILE A 74 5.81 -4.74 1.69
CA ILE A 74 4.93 -4.18 0.66
C ILE A 74 5.58 -4.30 -0.72
N TYR A 75 6.87 -3.94 -0.84
CA TYR A 75 7.60 -4.10 -2.10
C TYR A 75 7.69 -5.57 -2.51
N MET A 76 7.97 -6.48 -1.56
CA MET A 76 8.07 -7.92 -1.85
C MET A 76 6.75 -8.46 -2.41
N LYS A 77 5.63 -8.14 -1.75
CA LYS A 77 4.28 -8.56 -2.18
C LYS A 77 3.92 -8.00 -3.56
N ALA A 78 4.15 -6.70 -3.79
CA ALA A 78 3.91 -6.08 -5.09
C ALA A 78 4.83 -6.65 -6.19
N GLY A 79 6.10 -6.85 -5.86
CA GLY A 79 7.10 -7.37 -6.79
C GLY A 79 6.78 -8.80 -7.24
N GLU A 80 6.37 -9.66 -6.31
CA GLU A 80 5.88 -11.01 -6.60
C GLU A 80 4.66 -10.97 -7.51
N GLN A 81 3.64 -10.16 -7.17
CA GLN A 81 2.39 -10.08 -7.92
C GLN A 81 2.59 -9.63 -9.37
N TYR A 82 3.49 -8.66 -9.61
CA TYR A 82 3.67 -8.05 -10.92
C TYR A 82 4.92 -8.53 -11.66
N ASN A 83 5.66 -9.49 -11.11
CA ASN A 83 6.94 -9.96 -11.66
C ASN A 83 7.93 -8.80 -11.89
N VAL A 84 8.11 -7.99 -10.84
CA VAL A 84 9.02 -6.85 -10.78
C VAL A 84 9.95 -7.05 -9.57
N PRO A 85 11.27 -6.87 -9.69
CA PRO A 85 12.14 -6.94 -8.51
C PRO A 85 11.72 -5.91 -7.46
N TRP A 86 11.51 -6.35 -6.21
CA TRP A 86 11.04 -5.46 -5.15
C TRP A 86 12.04 -4.33 -4.85
N THR A 87 13.33 -4.61 -5.04
CA THR A 87 14.44 -3.65 -4.95
C THR A 87 14.34 -2.54 -5.99
N LEU A 88 13.76 -2.81 -7.16
CA LEU A 88 13.48 -1.79 -8.18
C LEU A 88 12.36 -0.85 -7.69
N LEU A 89 11.32 -1.37 -7.03
CA LEU A 89 10.27 -0.55 -6.42
C LEU A 89 10.84 0.34 -5.31
N ALA A 90 11.70 -0.20 -4.46
CA ALA A 90 12.41 0.56 -3.43
C ALA A 90 13.29 1.67 -4.05
N ALA A 91 14.00 1.38 -5.15
CA ALA A 91 14.80 2.37 -5.86
C ALA A 91 13.94 3.52 -6.42
N HIS A 92 12.79 3.22 -7.03
CA HIS A 92 11.83 4.23 -7.47
C HIS A 92 11.31 5.06 -6.29
N HIS A 93 10.81 4.43 -5.24
CA HIS A 93 10.26 5.13 -4.07
C HIS A 93 11.29 6.07 -3.43
N ARG A 94 12.56 5.64 -3.36
CA ARG A 94 13.66 6.50 -2.94
C ARG A 94 13.84 7.72 -3.84
N VAL A 95 13.90 7.51 -5.16
CA VAL A 95 14.22 8.60 -6.10
C VAL A 95 13.07 9.60 -6.19
N GLU A 96 11.83 9.12 -6.12
CA GLU A 96 10.64 9.96 -6.20
C GLU A 96 10.43 10.81 -4.94
N THR A 97 10.48 10.19 -3.76
CA THR A 97 10.04 10.86 -2.52
C THR A 97 10.96 10.66 -1.32
N ARG A 98 12.15 10.09 -1.54
CA ARG A 98 13.08 9.68 -0.47
C ARG A 98 12.40 8.76 0.56
N PHE A 99 11.62 7.79 0.08
CA PHE A 99 10.77 6.96 0.92
C PHE A 99 9.72 7.77 1.69
N SER A 100 9.03 8.67 1.00
CA SER A 100 7.94 9.47 1.56
C SER A 100 8.30 10.44 2.69
N THR A 101 9.57 10.75 2.89
CA THR A 101 10.00 11.69 3.94
C THR A 101 10.01 13.15 3.48
N MET A 102 9.46 13.45 2.30
CA MET A 102 9.35 14.82 1.79
C MET A 102 8.15 15.55 2.41
N ASN A 103 8.30 16.87 2.61
CA ASN A 103 7.22 17.71 3.20
C ASN A 103 5.94 17.75 2.37
N THR A 104 6.05 17.51 1.06
CA THR A 104 4.92 17.46 0.12
C THR A 104 5.14 16.29 -0.84
N LEU A 105 4.07 15.57 -1.11
CA LEU A 105 4.00 14.50 -2.13
C LEU A 105 3.28 14.99 -3.41
N ILE A 106 3.14 16.31 -3.56
CA ILE A 106 2.67 16.95 -4.79
C ILE A 106 3.82 17.78 -5.33
N SER A 107 4.27 17.44 -6.53
CA SER A 107 5.34 18.16 -7.23
C SER A 107 4.83 19.45 -7.89
N PRO A 108 5.71 20.41 -8.20
CA PRO A 108 5.33 21.62 -8.93
C PRO A 108 4.69 21.38 -10.30
N VAL A 109 4.97 20.23 -10.92
CA VAL A 109 4.43 19.85 -12.24
C VAL A 109 3.16 19.00 -12.15
N GLY A 110 2.71 18.67 -10.94
CA GLY A 110 1.44 17.97 -10.70
C GLY A 110 1.55 16.45 -10.62
N ALA A 111 2.75 15.89 -10.51
CA ALA A 111 2.90 14.50 -10.05
C ALA A 111 2.52 14.37 -8.57
N GLU A 112 1.81 13.30 -8.22
CA GLU A 112 1.12 13.09 -6.94
C GLU A 112 1.55 11.77 -6.27
N GLY A 113 1.58 11.76 -4.94
CA GLY A 113 1.68 10.56 -4.12
C GLY A 113 3.09 10.03 -3.88
N HIS A 114 3.16 8.90 -3.17
CA HIS A 114 4.41 8.27 -2.72
C HIS A 114 5.36 7.91 -3.87
N MET A 115 4.79 7.61 -5.04
CA MET A 115 5.50 7.21 -6.25
C MET A 115 5.43 8.26 -7.37
N GLN A 116 5.00 9.49 -7.03
CA GLN A 116 4.99 10.66 -7.91
C GLN A 116 4.39 10.37 -9.30
N PHE A 117 3.19 9.81 -9.34
CA PHE A 117 2.49 9.57 -10.59
C PHE A 117 1.93 10.87 -11.17
N MET A 118 2.06 11.04 -12.48
CA MET A 118 1.21 12.02 -13.19
C MET A 118 -0.24 11.51 -13.20
N PRO A 119 -1.26 12.35 -12.94
CA PRO A 119 -2.66 11.92 -12.87
C PRO A 119 -3.14 11.16 -14.12
N CYS A 120 -2.73 11.56 -15.31
CA CYS A 120 -3.08 10.84 -16.55
C CYS A 120 -2.38 9.50 -16.71
N THR A 121 -1.24 9.29 -16.05
CA THR A 121 -0.64 7.95 -15.95
C THR A 121 -1.44 7.11 -14.96
N PHE A 122 -1.79 7.67 -13.80
CA PHE A 122 -2.52 6.93 -12.77
C PHE A 122 -3.93 6.54 -13.21
N VAL A 123 -4.70 7.49 -13.75
CA VAL A 123 -6.10 7.33 -14.19
C VAL A 123 -6.21 6.76 -15.61
N GLY A 124 -5.28 7.10 -16.49
CA GLY A 124 -5.23 6.59 -17.86
C GLY A 124 -5.32 7.70 -18.90
N TRP A 125 -4.43 7.61 -19.89
CA TRP A 125 -4.26 8.61 -20.94
C TRP A 125 -5.44 8.75 -21.89
N SER A 126 -6.39 7.81 -21.86
CA SER A 126 -7.63 7.90 -22.66
C SER A 126 -8.74 8.74 -21.98
N HIS A 127 -8.52 9.21 -20.74
CA HIS A 127 -9.41 10.17 -20.09
C HIS A 127 -9.50 11.47 -20.92
N PRO A 128 -10.70 12.03 -21.18
CA PRO A 128 -10.89 13.12 -22.15
C PRO A 128 -10.18 14.43 -21.79
N THR A 129 -9.76 14.59 -20.54
CA THR A 129 -9.02 15.78 -20.08
C THR A 129 -7.50 15.58 -20.07
N CYS A 130 -7.00 14.41 -20.47
CA CYS A 130 -5.57 14.12 -20.50
C CYS A 130 -4.88 14.69 -21.72
N ASP A 131 -3.89 15.54 -21.47
CA ASP A 131 -3.07 16.18 -22.48
C ASP A 131 -1.68 16.55 -21.92
N GLY A 132 -0.84 17.13 -22.78
CA GLY A 132 0.44 17.73 -22.39
C GLY A 132 1.33 16.79 -21.58
N LEU A 133 1.73 17.24 -20.38
CA LEU A 133 2.60 16.49 -19.46
C LEU A 133 1.85 15.47 -18.59
N GLY A 134 0.53 15.31 -18.77
CA GLY A 134 -0.25 14.29 -18.08
C GLY A 134 -0.85 14.73 -16.74
N LYS A 135 -0.97 16.05 -16.49
CA LYS A 135 -1.69 16.55 -15.31
C LYS A 135 -3.20 16.31 -15.46
N GLY A 136 -3.74 16.62 -16.64
CA GLY A 136 -5.16 16.60 -16.91
C GLY A 136 -6.01 17.50 -15.99
N ASN A 137 -7.28 17.63 -16.31
CA ASN A 137 -8.29 18.24 -15.42
C ASN A 137 -9.25 17.15 -14.96
N ILE A 138 -8.73 16.14 -14.27
CA ILE A 138 -9.50 14.97 -13.81
C ILE A 138 -10.18 15.34 -12.48
N PRO A 139 -11.50 15.14 -12.34
CA PRO A 139 -12.19 15.37 -11.06
C PRO A 139 -11.59 14.51 -9.93
N GLU A 140 -11.48 15.06 -8.72
CA GLU A 140 -10.93 14.31 -7.57
C GLU A 140 -11.69 13.00 -7.30
N SER A 141 -13.02 12.98 -7.50
CA SER A 141 -13.83 11.76 -7.37
C SER A 141 -13.52 10.68 -8.39
N GLU A 142 -12.87 11.04 -9.51
CA GLU A 142 -12.50 10.12 -10.59
C GLU A 142 -11.05 9.66 -10.48
N LYS A 143 -10.18 10.43 -9.80
CA LYS A 143 -8.74 10.12 -9.72
C LYS A 143 -8.44 8.81 -9.01
N THR A 144 -9.27 8.45 -8.04
CA THR A 144 -9.07 7.29 -7.17
C THR A 144 -10.14 6.22 -7.33
N ASP A 145 -11.07 6.35 -8.29
CA ASP A 145 -12.10 5.35 -8.56
C ASP A 145 -11.50 4.21 -9.43
N PRO A 146 -11.37 2.98 -8.91
CA PRO A 146 -10.78 1.87 -9.66
C PRO A 146 -11.50 1.57 -10.99
N LYS A 147 -12.81 1.81 -11.07
CA LYS A 147 -13.59 1.59 -12.32
C LYS A 147 -13.27 2.64 -13.37
N VAL A 148 -12.99 3.87 -12.94
CA VAL A 148 -12.59 4.95 -13.84
C VAL A 148 -11.18 4.69 -14.35
N ILE A 149 -10.27 4.29 -13.46
CA ILE A 149 -8.90 3.91 -13.80
C ILE A 149 -8.90 2.77 -14.82
N GLU A 150 -9.66 1.69 -14.57
CA GLU A 150 -9.80 0.57 -15.50
C GLU A 150 -10.36 1.04 -16.85
N LYS A 151 -11.44 1.83 -16.84
CA LYS A 151 -12.10 2.34 -18.04
C LYS A 151 -11.15 3.12 -18.94
N TYR A 152 -10.26 3.92 -18.36
CA TYR A 152 -9.34 4.76 -19.12
C TYR A 152 -7.93 4.15 -19.30
N GLY A 153 -7.72 2.93 -18.81
CA GLY A 153 -6.47 2.19 -18.96
C GLY A 153 -5.32 2.78 -18.15
N GLY A 154 -5.62 3.32 -16.96
CA GLY A 154 -4.62 3.78 -16.01
C GLY A 154 -3.92 2.65 -15.27
N TYR A 155 -2.90 3.02 -14.51
CA TYR A 155 -2.08 2.07 -13.75
C TYR A 155 -2.40 2.03 -12.25
N GLY A 156 -3.30 2.90 -11.77
CA GLY A 156 -3.72 2.92 -10.37
C GLY A 156 -4.34 1.58 -9.93
N VAL A 157 -4.00 1.14 -8.72
CA VAL A 157 -4.45 -0.12 -8.12
C VAL A 157 -4.94 0.16 -6.71
N ASP A 158 -6.17 -0.26 -6.41
CA ASP A 158 -6.70 -0.43 -5.04
C ASP A 158 -6.14 -1.77 -4.52
N ALA A 159 -5.00 -1.69 -3.84
CA ALA A 159 -4.20 -2.83 -3.44
C ALA A 159 -4.59 -3.34 -2.04
N ASN A 160 -5.02 -2.42 -1.17
CA ASN A 160 -5.49 -2.75 0.17
C ASN A 160 -6.97 -3.23 0.19
N GLY A 161 -7.72 -3.03 -0.90
CA GLY A 161 -9.09 -3.51 -1.10
C GLY A 161 -10.16 -2.67 -0.43
N ASP A 162 -9.89 -1.39 -0.14
CA ASP A 162 -10.83 -0.48 0.52
C ASP A 162 -11.85 0.18 -0.43
N GLY A 163 -11.71 -0.07 -1.73
CA GLY A 163 -12.55 0.48 -2.80
C GLY A 163 -12.01 1.76 -3.44
N VAL A 164 -10.82 2.22 -3.03
CA VAL A 164 -10.16 3.43 -3.49
C VAL A 164 -8.74 3.06 -3.95
N ALA A 165 -8.33 3.55 -5.11
CA ALA A 165 -6.94 3.48 -5.56
C ALA A 165 -6.28 4.83 -5.29
N ASP A 166 -5.65 5.02 -4.14
CA ASP A 166 -5.10 6.31 -3.71
C ASP A 166 -3.58 6.37 -3.92
N PRO A 167 -3.04 7.27 -4.77
CA PRO A 167 -1.58 7.43 -4.88
C PRO A 167 -0.91 7.94 -3.58
N PHE A 168 -1.68 8.43 -2.60
CA PHE A 168 -1.24 8.81 -1.26
C PHE A 168 -1.46 7.71 -0.20
N ASP A 169 -2.00 6.55 -0.58
CA ASP A 169 -1.87 5.33 0.21
C ASP A 169 -0.61 4.57 -0.25
N ILE A 170 0.18 4.11 0.72
CA ILE A 170 1.49 3.52 0.41
C ILE A 170 1.36 2.16 -0.30
N GLU A 171 0.39 1.33 0.07
CA GLU A 171 0.21 0.01 -0.55
C GLU A 171 -0.27 0.19 -2.00
N ASP A 172 -1.27 1.05 -2.21
CA ASP A 172 -1.80 1.38 -3.53
C ASP A 172 -0.72 1.98 -4.44
N ALA A 173 0.06 2.95 -3.94
CA ALA A 173 1.10 3.59 -4.73
C ALA A 173 2.20 2.61 -5.19
N ILE A 174 2.65 1.72 -4.29
CA ILE A 174 3.67 0.71 -4.62
C ILE A 174 3.15 -0.32 -5.61
N PHE A 175 1.91 -0.80 -5.43
CA PHE A 175 1.29 -1.74 -6.35
C PHE A 175 1.03 -1.11 -7.71
N SER A 176 0.64 0.16 -7.74
CA SER A 176 0.48 0.93 -8.98
C SER A 176 1.81 1.08 -9.73
N ALA A 177 2.91 1.34 -9.02
CA ALA A 177 4.25 1.39 -9.60
C ALA A 177 4.70 0.03 -10.14
N ALA A 178 4.43 -1.05 -9.41
CA ALA A 178 4.71 -2.41 -9.88
C ALA A 178 3.90 -2.78 -11.13
N ASN A 179 2.61 -2.42 -11.14
CA ASN A 179 1.74 -2.58 -12.31
C ASN A 179 2.28 -1.83 -13.54
N PHE A 180 2.64 -0.56 -13.37
CA PHE A 180 3.25 0.26 -14.43
C PHE A 180 4.54 -0.37 -14.97
N LEU A 181 5.51 -0.66 -14.09
CA LEU A 181 6.84 -1.13 -14.48
C LEU A 181 6.78 -2.50 -15.17
N SER A 182 5.92 -3.38 -14.68
CA SER A 182 5.66 -4.69 -15.28
C SER A 182 5.19 -4.54 -16.73
N GLN A 183 4.16 -3.73 -16.96
CA GLN A 183 3.60 -3.49 -18.30
C GLN A 183 4.54 -2.69 -19.21
N ALA A 184 5.35 -1.78 -18.65
CA ALA A 184 6.32 -0.98 -19.40
C ALA A 184 7.51 -1.82 -19.92
N GLY A 185 7.74 -3.00 -19.36
CA GLY A 185 8.64 -4.00 -19.96
C GLY A 185 9.51 -4.78 -18.97
N VAL A 186 9.42 -4.56 -17.66
CA VAL A 186 10.24 -5.31 -16.68
C VAL A 186 10.02 -6.81 -16.80
N ARG A 187 8.76 -7.26 -16.90
CA ARG A 187 8.41 -8.69 -17.05
C ARG A 187 8.93 -9.32 -18.36
N GLU A 188 9.32 -8.49 -19.32
CA GLU A 188 9.86 -8.90 -20.63
C GLU A 188 11.39 -8.80 -20.67
N GLY A 189 12.05 -8.53 -19.53
CA GLY A 189 13.50 -8.31 -19.46
C GLY A 189 13.96 -6.96 -20.00
N LYS A 190 13.04 -5.99 -20.19
CA LYS A 190 13.33 -4.64 -20.72
C LYS A 190 13.33 -3.60 -19.60
N MET A 191 14.12 -3.84 -18.56
CA MET A 191 14.11 -3.03 -17.34
C MET A 191 14.46 -1.56 -17.61
N GLU A 192 15.56 -1.27 -18.31
CA GLU A 192 15.97 0.12 -18.59
C GLU A 192 14.91 0.89 -19.38
N LYS A 193 14.25 0.22 -20.33
CA LYS A 193 13.14 0.80 -21.10
C LYS A 193 11.97 1.14 -20.18
N ALA A 194 11.61 0.25 -19.27
CA ALA A 194 10.52 0.48 -18.33
C ALA A 194 10.82 1.66 -17.38
N ILE A 195 12.06 1.77 -16.90
CA ILE A 195 12.50 2.89 -16.07
C ILE A 195 12.45 4.20 -16.87
N TYR A 196 12.91 4.19 -18.12
CA TYR A 196 12.84 5.37 -18.99
C TYR A 196 11.40 5.77 -19.32
N HIS A 197 10.48 4.81 -19.43
CA HIS A 197 9.05 5.11 -19.60
C HIS A 197 8.46 5.76 -18.35
N TYR A 198 8.94 5.40 -17.16
CA TYR A 198 8.54 6.04 -15.90
C TYR A 198 8.95 7.52 -15.89
N ASN A 199 10.19 7.80 -16.29
CA ASN A 199 10.70 9.15 -16.45
C ASN A 199 11.69 9.20 -17.61
N HIS A 200 11.41 10.04 -18.62
CA HIS A 200 12.13 10.13 -19.90
C HIS A 200 13.52 10.79 -19.78
N SER A 201 14.31 10.39 -18.79
CA SER A 201 15.63 10.91 -18.46
C SER A 201 16.63 9.77 -18.30
N ASN A 202 17.71 9.78 -19.09
CA ASN A 202 18.79 8.79 -18.95
C ASN A 202 19.51 8.92 -17.59
N ASP A 203 19.56 10.11 -17.01
CA ASP A 203 20.15 10.31 -15.68
C ASP A 203 19.26 9.70 -14.59
N TYR A 204 17.94 9.77 -14.77
CA TYR A 204 17.00 9.05 -13.91
C TYR A 204 17.21 7.53 -14.00
N VAL A 205 17.32 6.99 -15.22
CA VAL A 205 17.59 5.55 -15.43
C VAL A 205 18.85 5.10 -14.69
N LYS A 206 19.97 5.83 -14.89
CA LYS A 206 21.23 5.54 -14.19
C LYS A 206 21.09 5.60 -12.67
N LYS A 207 20.36 6.59 -12.16
CA LYS A 207 20.14 6.76 -10.71
C LYS A 207 19.31 5.62 -10.11
N ILE A 208 18.27 5.17 -10.81
CA ILE A 208 17.46 4.02 -10.39
C ILE A 208 18.29 2.75 -10.39
N LEU A 209 19.00 2.46 -11.49
CA LEU A 209 19.84 1.27 -11.59
C LEU A 209 20.94 1.26 -10.53
N TYR A 210 21.53 2.41 -10.23
CA TYR A 210 22.51 2.53 -9.15
C TYR A 210 21.95 2.04 -7.82
N TYR A 211 20.79 2.54 -7.39
CA TYR A 211 20.18 2.12 -6.12
C TYR A 211 19.64 0.68 -6.17
N TYR A 212 19.03 0.28 -7.28
CA TYR A 212 18.60 -1.09 -7.53
C TYR A 212 19.75 -2.08 -7.32
N GLU A 213 20.92 -1.86 -7.93
CA GLU A 213 22.08 -2.70 -7.75
C GLU A 213 22.60 -2.74 -6.31
N GLN A 214 22.57 -1.61 -5.57
CA GLN A 214 22.94 -1.62 -4.16
C GLN A 214 21.99 -2.51 -3.34
N TYR A 215 20.69 -2.40 -3.61
CA TYR A 215 19.65 -3.11 -2.88
C TYR A 215 19.64 -4.60 -3.19
N GLU A 216 19.86 -4.98 -4.46
CA GLU A 216 19.99 -6.38 -4.87
C GLU A 216 21.14 -7.12 -4.18
N ARG A 217 22.25 -6.43 -3.85
CA ARG A 217 23.36 -7.10 -3.14
C ARG A 217 22.98 -7.60 -1.76
N VAL A 218 22.04 -6.94 -1.10
CA VAL A 218 21.62 -7.26 0.27
C VAL A 218 20.21 -7.86 0.34
N SER A 219 19.48 -7.90 -0.77
CA SER A 219 18.08 -8.35 -0.79
C SER A 219 17.87 -9.76 -0.20
N PRO A 220 18.74 -10.77 -0.44
CA PRO A 220 18.52 -12.09 0.16
C PRO A 220 18.62 -12.08 1.69
N LEU A 221 19.43 -11.17 2.25
CA LEU A 221 19.56 -11.00 3.70
C LEU A 221 18.33 -10.31 4.27
N LEU A 222 17.89 -9.22 3.63
CA LEU A 222 16.69 -8.49 4.04
C LEU A 222 15.43 -9.35 3.98
N GLU A 223 15.25 -10.10 2.89
CA GLU A 223 14.12 -11.02 2.73
C GLU A 223 14.09 -12.08 3.83
N LYS A 224 15.25 -12.65 4.17
CA LYS A 224 15.37 -13.64 5.24
C LYS A 224 14.94 -13.08 6.60
N GLU A 225 15.39 -11.88 6.94
CA GLU A 225 15.03 -11.24 8.21
C GLU A 225 13.54 -10.91 8.27
N VAL A 226 12.97 -10.35 7.19
CA VAL A 226 11.53 -10.03 7.11
C VAL A 226 10.65 -11.28 7.21
N ILE A 227 11.01 -12.37 6.52
CA ILE A 227 10.28 -13.64 6.59
C ILE A 227 10.36 -14.24 8.00
N THR A 228 11.53 -14.14 8.64
CA THR A 228 11.72 -14.63 10.02
C THR A 228 10.83 -13.88 11.01
N ALA A 229 10.80 -12.55 10.92
CA ALA A 229 9.93 -11.69 11.74
C ALA A 229 8.43 -11.96 11.52
N THR A 230 8.02 -12.26 10.28
CA THR A 230 6.62 -12.57 9.98
C THR A 230 6.18 -13.90 10.61
N ASN A 231 7.06 -14.89 10.62
CA ASN A 231 6.78 -16.22 11.17
C ASN A 231 6.78 -16.23 12.71
N SER A 232 7.64 -15.43 13.36
CA SER A 232 7.69 -15.30 14.82
C SER A 232 6.40 -14.68 15.40
N ASN A 233 5.82 -13.71 14.71
CA ASN A 233 4.58 -13.04 15.10
C ASN A 233 3.29 -13.85 14.85
N SER A 234 3.38 -14.95 14.10
CA SER A 234 2.25 -15.83 13.78
C SER A 234 2.15 -17.07 14.69
N SER A 235 3.08 -17.22 15.64
CA SER A 235 3.19 -18.36 16.58
C SER A 235 2.74 -17.98 17.98
#